data_AF-A0A6G7YFU5-F1
#
_entry.id   AF-A0A6G7YFU5-F1
#
_cell.length_a   1.000
_cell.length_b   1.000
_cell.length_c   1.000
_cell.angle_alpha   90.00
_cell.angle_beta   90.00
_cell.angle_gamma   90.00
#
_symmetry.space_group_name_H-M   'P 1'
#
loop_
_entity.id
_entity.type
_entity.pdbx_description
1 polymer ?
#
loop_
_entity_poly.entity_id
_entity_poly.type
_entity_poly.pdbx_seq_one_letter_code
_entity_poly.pdbx_strand_id
1 'polypeptide(L)' 'MDLFEIDDTQHLKREEAAARLRALADALSKHNSVEFVRDGRRVTVAIPDEVDLKIEVELGESNELEIELTW' A
#
# COMPACT_ATOMS: atom_id res chain seq x y z
N MET A 1 3.78 7.93 -21.42
CA MET A 1 3.47 8.33 -20.03
C MET A 1 4.48 7.58 -19.18
N ASP A 2 5.31 8.28 -18.42
CA ASP A 2 6.33 7.63 -17.60
C ASP A 2 5.66 6.94 -16.41
N LEU A 3 6.04 5.69 -16.13
CA LEU A 3 5.54 4.91 -15.00
C LEU A 3 6.12 5.54 -13.72
N PHE A 4 5.24 5.96 -12.81
CA PHE A 4 5.65 6.39 -11.49
C PHE A 4 5.68 5.16 -10.58
N GLU A 5 6.88 4.73 -10.19
CA GLU A 5 7.09 3.58 -9.30
C GLU A 5 7.77 4.04 -8.01
N ILE A 6 7.25 3.57 -6.87
CA ILE A 6 7.88 3.71 -5.56
C ILE A 6 8.11 2.30 -5.03
N ASP A 7 9.36 1.85 -5.05
CA ASP A 7 9.80 0.69 -4.27
C ASP A 7 10.46 1.20 -2.97
N ASP A 8 9.91 0.82 -1.82
CA ASP A 8 10.41 1.12 -0.47
C ASP A 8 10.16 -0.06 0.47
N THR A 9 11.21 -0.84 0.74
CA THR A 9 11.18 -1.96 1.69
C THR A 9 11.75 -1.54 3.04
N GLN A 10 10.97 -1.74 4.10
CA GLN A 10 11.37 -1.38 5.47
C GLN A 10 11.25 -2.56 6.44
N HIS A 11 12.21 -2.68 7.36
CA HIS A 11 12.12 -3.64 8.46
C HIS A 11 11.43 -3.00 9.66
N LEU A 12 10.19 -3.42 9.95
CA LEU A 12 9.32 -2.81 10.94
C LEU A 12 8.87 -3.84 11.99
N LYS A 13 8.47 -3.37 13.17
CA LYS A 13 7.68 -4.20 14.09
C LYS A 13 6.27 -4.44 13.52
N ARG A 14 5.65 -5.54 13.93
CA ARG A 14 4.28 -5.90 13.50
C ARG A 14 3.26 -4.80 13.79
N GLU A 15 3.40 -4.12 14.93
CA GLU A 15 2.51 -3.04 15.35
C GLU A 15 2.66 -1.78 14.48
N GLU A 16 3.89 -1.48 14.03
CA GLU A 16 4.17 -0.36 13.13
C GLU A 16 3.61 -0.65 11.72
N ALA A 17 3.78 -1.88 11.24
CA ALA A 17 3.18 -2.33 9.98
C ALA A 17 1.64 -2.24 10.05
N ALA A 18 1.03 -2.72 11.13
CA ALA A 18 -0.41 -2.62 11.34
C ALA A 18 -0.93 -1.18 11.35
N ALA A 19 -0.18 -0.25 11.97
CA ALA A 19 -0.53 1.17 11.95
C ALA A 19 -0.52 1.76 10.53
N ARG A 20 0.46 1.37 9.69
CA ARG A 20 0.52 1.80 8.29
C ARG A 20 -0.63 1.24 7.45
N LEU A 21 -0.91 -0.05 7.60
CA LEU A 21 -2.04 -0.69 6.91
C LEU A 21 -3.38 -0.05 7.33
N ARG A 22 -3.53 0.32 8.61
CA ARG A 22 -4.71 1.05 9.08
C ARG A 22 -4.82 2.42 8.41
N ALA A 23 -3.74 3.19 8.34
CA ALA A 23 -3.74 4.50 7.69
C ALA A 23 -4.10 4.40 6.20
N LEU A 24 -3.59 3.38 5.50
CA LEU A 24 -3.97 3.08 4.12
C LEU A 24 -5.48 2.77 4.01
N ALA A 25 -6.01 1.89 4.85
CA ALA A 25 -7.44 1.58 4.87
C ALA A 25 -8.32 2.80 5.18
N ASP A 26 -7.88 3.68 6.09
CA ASP A 26 -8.57 4.95 6.38
C ASP A 26 -8.59 5.89 5.17
N ALA A 27 -7.49 5.97 4.42
CA ALA A 27 -7.40 6.80 3.22
C ALA A 27 -8.31 6.30 2.09
N LEU A 28 -8.29 4.98 1.85
CA LEU A 28 -9.15 4.31 0.88
C LEU A 28 -10.64 4.54 1.19
N SER A 29 -11.04 4.38 2.46
CA SER A 29 -12.46 4.47 2.84
C SER A 29 -13.05 5.88 2.91
N LYS A 30 -12.21 6.93 3.02
CA LYS A 30 -12.68 8.31 3.27
C LYS A 30 -12.40 9.28 2.13
N HIS A 31 -11.33 9.05 1.37
CA HIS A 31 -10.78 10.05 0.47
C HIS A 31 -10.60 9.54 -0.95
N ASN A 32 -10.85 8.25 -1.21
CA ASN A 32 -10.64 7.60 -2.52
C ASN A 32 -9.28 7.98 -3.13
N SER A 33 -8.27 8.15 -2.27
CA SER A 33 -6.94 8.57 -2.66
C SER A 33 -5.93 8.25 -1.58
N VAL A 34 -4.68 8.07 -2.00
CA VAL A 34 -3.53 7.80 -1.13
C VAL A 34 -2.41 8.78 -1.43
N GLU A 35 -1.69 9.21 -0.40
CA GLU A 35 -0.56 10.13 -0.54
C GLU A 35 0.76 9.41 -0.26
N PHE A 36 1.73 9.62 -1.15
CA PHE A 36 3.11 9.17 -0.98
C PHE A 36 4.06 10.38 -1.05
N VAL A 37 5.16 10.31 -0.28
CA VAL A 37 6.21 11.34 -0.30
C VAL A 37 7.53 10.68 -0.66
N ARG A 38 8.17 11.14 -1.74
CA ARG A 38 9.50 10.69 -2.17
C ARG A 38 10.34 11.90 -2.60
N ASP A 39 11.57 12.00 -2.11
CA ASP A 39 12.50 13.10 -2.40
C ASP A 39 11.90 14.51 -2.18
N GLY A 40 11.09 14.65 -1.12
CA GLY A 40 10.40 15.90 -0.80
C GLY A 40 9.23 16.26 -1.74
N ARG A 41 8.93 15.42 -2.73
CA ARG A 41 7.77 15.56 -3.62
C ARG A 41 6.63 14.70 -3.10
N ARG A 42 5.45 15.31 -3.03
CA ARG A 42 4.20 14.61 -2.69
C ARG A 42 3.50 14.18 -3.97
N VAL A 43 3.07 12.93 -4.00
CA VAL A 43 2.23 12.37 -5.06
C VAL A 43 0.94 11.88 -4.41
N THR A 44 -0.18 12.30 -4.99
CA THR A 44 -1.51 11.83 -4.60
C THR A 44 -2.05 10.96 -5.71
N VAL A 45 -2.42 9.72 -5.39
CA VAL A 45 -2.98 8.76 -6.33
C VAL A 45 -4.48 8.66 -6.06
N ALA A 46 -5.30 8.97 -7.06
CA ALA A 46 -6.74 8.76 -7.00
C ALA A 46 -7.06 7.28 -7.23
N ILE A 47 -7.95 6.72 -6.42
CA ILE A 47 -8.38 5.33 -6.46
C ILE A 47 -9.89 5.31 -6.72
N PRO A 48 -10.39 4.55 -7.71
CA PRO A 48 -11.81 4.48 -8.01
C PRO A 48 -12.62 3.79 -6.91
N ASP A 49 -13.95 3.89 -7.00
CA ASP A 49 -14.89 3.29 -6.04
C ASP A 49 -14.89 1.76 -6.05
N GLU A 50 -14.42 1.14 -7.13
CA GLU A 50 -14.29 -0.31 -7.29
C GLU A 50 -12.84 -0.67 -7.62
N VAL A 51 -12.33 -1.69 -6.94
CA VAL A 51 -10.95 -2.17 -7.05
C VAL A 51 -10.93 -3.69 -6.99
N ASP A 52 -9.95 -4.31 -7.63
CA ASP A 52 -9.63 -5.72 -7.41
C ASP A 52 -8.65 -5.84 -6.23
N LEU A 53 -9.01 -6.64 -5.23
CA LEU A 53 -8.18 -6.92 -4.06
C LEU A 53 -7.69 -8.37 -4.09
N LYS A 54 -6.38 -8.55 -4.10
CA LYS A 54 -5.72 -9.84 -4.01
C LYS A 54 -5.02 -9.96 -2.65
N ILE A 55 -5.17 -11.11 -2.00
CA ILE A 55 -4.48 -11.44 -0.75
C ILE A 55 -3.83 -12.79 -0.94
N GLU A 56 -2.52 -12.85 -0.76
CA GLU A 56 -1.74 -14.08 -0.87
C GLU A 56 -0.97 -14.33 0.44
N VAL A 57 -0.90 -15.61 0.81
CA VAL A 57 -0.17 -16.06 1.99
C VAL A 57 0.71 -17.23 1.58
N GLU A 58 2.01 -17.05 1.74
CA GLU A 58 3.00 -18.10 1.51
C GLU A 58 3.67 -18.48 2.83
N LEU A 59 3.79 -19.78 3.09
CA LEU A 59 4.37 -20.33 4.32
C LEU A 59 5.42 -21.38 3.96
N GLY A 60 6.61 -21.28 4.57
CA GLY A 60 7.71 -22.21 4.29
C GLY A 60 9.05 -21.73 4.83
N GLU A 61 10.09 -21.77 3.97
CA GLU A 61 11.43 -21.30 4.31
C GLU A 61 11.45 -19.79 4.63
N SER A 62 10.56 -19.05 3.98
CA SER A 62 10.14 -17.70 4.37
C SER A 62 8.61 -17.67 4.47
N ASN A 63 8.10 -16.75 5.30
CA ASN A 63 6.67 -16.50 5.39
C ASN A 63 6.38 -15.11 4.81
N GLU A 64 5.36 -15.03 3.98
CA GLU A 64 4.96 -13.80 3.30
C GLU A 64 3.44 -13.63 3.34
N LEU A 65 3.02 -12.38 3.50
CA LEU A 65 1.64 -11.95 3.36
C LEU A 65 1.66 -10.75 2.41
N GLU A 66 1.09 -10.93 1.23
CA GLU A 66 0.96 -9.87 0.23
C GLU A 66 -0.49 -9.38 0.17
N ILE A 67 -0.65 -8.06 0.04
CA ILE A 67 -1.93 -7.38 -0.13
C ILE A 67 -1.77 -6.45 -1.33
N GLU A 68 -2.46 -6.76 -2.43
CA GLU A 68 -2.36 -6.03 -3.69
C GLU A 68 -3.73 -5.44 -4.06
N LEU A 69 -3.76 -4.16 -4.43
CA LEU A 69 -4.93 -3.48 -4.99
C LEU A 69 -4.64 -3.04 -6.43
N THR A 70 -5.54 -3.34 -7.36
CA THR A 70 -5.42 -2.94 -8.77
C THR A 70 -6.71 -2.30 -9.30
N TRP A 71 -6.55 -1.39 -10.26
CA TRP A 71 -7.64 -0.68 -10.96
C TRP A 71 -7.15 -0.05 -12.28
#